data_AF-A0A963YWY5-F1
#
_entry.id   AF-A0A963YWY5-F1
#
_cell.length_a   1.000
_cell.length_b   1.000
_cell.length_c   1.000
_cell.angle_alpha   90.00
_cell.angle_beta   90.00
_cell.angle_gamma   90.00
#
_symmetry.space_group_name_H-M   'P 1'
#
loop_
_entity.id
_entity.type
_entity.pdbx_description
1 polymer ?
#
loop_
_entity_poly.entity_id
_entity_poly.type
_entity_poly.pdbx_seq_one_letter_code
_entity_poly.pdbx_strand_id
1 'polypeptide(L)'
;MSLLIEDTLTDNTCTIVGPYDRIPAALEAASTLSFDLAILDINVAGEKSYTVAEMLASRGIPFFFLSGYGPDTLPPDRPDWRVCNKPFRPDELIAMVVTQAIERN
;
A
#
# COMPACT_ATOMS: atom_id res chain seq x y z
N MET A 1 6.52 -12.94 6.59
CA MET A 1 5.31 -12.17 6.20
C MET A 1 5.44 -11.58 4.79
N SER A 2 6.65 -11.30 4.29
CA SER A 2 6.90 -10.91 2.88
C SER A 2 6.42 -11.95 1.86
N LEU A 3 6.73 -13.24 2.08
CA LEU A 3 6.41 -14.32 1.13
C LEU A 3 4.94 -14.39 0.72
N LEU A 4 4.00 -14.31 1.67
CA LEU A 4 2.58 -14.48 1.37
C LEU A 4 2.04 -13.39 0.42
N ILE A 5 2.49 -12.15 0.59
CA ILE A 5 2.07 -11.03 -0.26
C ILE A 5 2.71 -11.17 -1.64
N GLU A 6 4.01 -11.45 -1.67
CA GLU A 6 4.76 -11.60 -2.92
C GLU A 6 4.23 -12.77 -3.76
N ASP A 7 4.01 -13.93 -3.15
CA ASP A 7 3.45 -15.12 -3.79
C ASP A 7 2.04 -14.84 -4.31
N THR A 8 1.17 -14.27 -3.47
CA THR A 8 -0.22 -13.97 -3.86
C THR A 8 -0.29 -13.00 -5.04
N LEU A 9 0.53 -11.96 -5.07
CA LEU A 9 0.51 -10.97 -6.16
C LEU A 9 1.18 -11.50 -7.42
N THR A 10 2.28 -12.24 -7.29
CA THR A 10 3.00 -12.82 -8.43
C THR A 10 2.15 -13.87 -9.15
N ASP A 11 1.44 -14.70 -8.40
CA ASP A 11 0.47 -15.67 -8.93
C ASP A 11 -0.67 -15.00 -9.71
N ASN A 12 -0.92 -13.70 -9.46
CA ASN A 12 -1.91 -12.88 -10.15
C ASN A 12 -1.30 -11.92 -11.19
N THR A 13 -0.14 -12.26 -11.76
CA THR A 13 0.55 -11.49 -12.84
C THR A 13 0.97 -10.06 -12.45
N CYS A 14 1.04 -9.74 -11.15
CA CYS A 14 1.60 -8.47 -10.70
C CYS A 14 3.13 -8.52 -10.67
N THR A 15 3.78 -7.48 -11.18
CA THR A 15 5.22 -7.27 -11.00
C THR A 15 5.45 -6.40 -9.76
N ILE A 16 6.23 -6.92 -8.81
CA ILE A 16 6.55 -6.20 -7.56
C ILE A 16 7.86 -5.44 -7.75
N VAL A 17 7.81 -4.11 -7.59
CA VAL A 17 8.98 -3.22 -7.71
C VAL A 17 9.67 -2.92 -6.37
N GLY A 18 9.06 -3.34 -5.25
CA GLY A 18 9.62 -3.32 -3.90
C GLY A 18 10.00 -4.73 -3.40
N PRO A 19 10.05 -4.98 -2.08
CA PRO A 19 9.62 -4.13 -0.97
C PRO A 19 10.65 -3.06 -0.55
N TYR A 20 10.16 -2.00 0.09
CA TYR A 20 10.98 -0.97 0.74
C TYR A 20 10.73 -1.00 2.24
N ASP A 21 11.78 -1.24 3.02
CA ASP A 21 11.72 -1.44 4.48
C ASP A 21 12.06 -0.17 5.28
N ARG A 22 12.29 0.96 4.61
CA ARG A 22 12.59 2.28 5.19
C ARG A 22 11.87 3.39 4.43
N ILE A 23 11.39 4.40 5.15
CA ILE A 23 10.63 5.53 4.57
C ILE A 23 11.41 6.32 3.51
N PRO A 24 12.71 6.67 3.68
CA PRO A 24 13.44 7.41 2.65
C PRO A 24 13.47 6.69 1.29
N ALA A 25 13.75 5.38 1.28
CA ALA A 25 13.78 4.58 0.06
C ALA A 25 12.37 4.41 -0.55
N ALA A 26 11.35 4.22 0.30
CA ALA A 26 9.96 4.17 -0.15
C ALA A 26 9.50 5.49 -0.78
N LEU A 27 9.93 6.63 -0.22
CA LEU A 27 9.59 7.96 -0.73
C LEU A 27 10.29 8.27 -2.06
N GLU A 28 11.57 7.88 -2.20
CA GLU A 28 12.29 7.95 -3.47
C GLU A 28 11.59 7.11 -4.54
N ALA A 29 11.24 5.87 -4.23
CA ALA A 29 10.50 5.00 -5.13
C ALA A 29 9.12 5.59 -5.49
N ALA A 30 8.38 6.07 -4.49
CA ALA A 30 7.07 6.66 -4.65
C ALA A 30 7.08 7.96 -5.45
N SER A 31 8.22 8.65 -5.58
CA SER A 31 8.35 9.87 -6.39
C SER A 31 8.91 9.61 -7.80
N THR A 32 9.70 8.54 -7.99
CA THR A 32 10.48 8.35 -9.23
C THR A 32 10.00 7.18 -10.08
N LEU A 33 9.47 6.11 -9.48
CA LEU A 33 9.10 4.90 -10.22
C LEU A 33 7.70 4.99 -10.81
N SER A 34 7.48 4.25 -11.90
CA SER A 34 6.16 4.05 -12.50
C SER A 34 5.60 2.70 -12.05
N PHE A 35 4.42 2.72 -11.44
CA PHE A 35 3.69 1.54 -11.00
C PHE A 35 2.20 1.89 -10.89
N ASP A 36 1.35 0.86 -10.95
CA ASP A 36 -0.11 1.06 -11.02
C ASP A 36 -0.77 1.22 -9.66
N LEU A 37 -0.18 0.66 -8.60
CA LEU A 37 -0.73 0.66 -7.25
C LEU A 37 0.38 0.46 -6.21
N ALA A 38 0.20 1.00 -5.01
CA ALA A 38 1.06 0.74 -3.86
C ALA A 38 0.31 0.14 -2.66
N ILE A 39 1.01 -0.71 -1.91
CA ILE A 39 0.56 -1.27 -0.63
C ILE A 39 1.52 -0.76 0.45
N LEU A 40 0.99 -0.07 1.46
CA LEU A 40 1.80 0.56 2.51
C LEU A 40 1.57 -0.11 3.86
N ASP A 41 2.62 -0.38 4.64
CA ASP A 41 2.41 -0.54 6.09
C ASP A 41 2.38 0.83 6.75
N ILE A 42 1.44 1.08 7.68
CA ILE A 42 1.36 2.34 8.43
C ILE A 42 2.65 2.61 9.22
N ASN A 43 3.27 1.56 9.77
CA ASN A 43 4.49 1.70 10.57
C ASN A 43 5.62 0.87 9.93
N VAL A 44 6.61 1.57 9.40
CA VAL A 44 7.81 0.97 8.80
C VAL A 44 8.99 1.32 9.69
N ALA A 45 9.47 0.32 10.42
CA ALA A 45 10.64 0.43 11.31
C ALA A 45 10.60 1.62 12.28
N GLY A 46 9.42 1.91 12.84
CA GLY A 46 9.18 2.96 13.82
C GLY A 46 8.66 4.27 13.23
N GLU A 47 8.60 4.40 11.91
CA GLU A 47 8.22 5.63 11.21
C GLU A 47 6.90 5.48 10.47
N LYS A 48 6.09 6.55 10.44
CA LYS A 48 4.78 6.55 9.77
C LYS A 48 4.95 6.78 8.27
N SER A 49 4.32 5.93 7.47
CA SER A 49 4.39 6.01 5.99
C SER A 49 3.43 7.02 5.36
N TYR A 50 2.81 7.91 6.15
CA TYR A 50 1.84 8.88 5.65
C TYR A 50 2.42 9.86 4.63
N THR A 51 3.69 10.23 4.75
CA THR A 51 4.39 11.05 3.75
C THR A 51 4.52 10.34 2.40
N VAL A 52 4.66 9.01 2.41
CA VAL A 52 4.66 8.18 1.19
C VAL A 52 3.25 8.16 0.59
N ALA A 53 2.21 7.99 1.41
CA ALA A 53 0.81 8.06 0.97
C ALA A 53 0.46 9.42 0.34
N GLU A 54 0.92 10.51 0.93
CA GLU A 54 0.74 11.85 0.38
C GLU A 54 1.44 12.04 -0.96
N MET A 55 2.66 11.52 -1.09
CA MET A 55 3.38 11.53 -2.37
C MET A 55 2.60 10.77 -3.45
N LEU A 56 2.12 9.56 -3.15
CA LEU A 56 1.32 8.75 -4.06
C LEU A 56 0.02 9.46 -4.47
N ALA A 57 -0.69 10.05 -3.50
CA ALA A 57 -1.90 10.83 -3.74
C ALA A 57 -1.61 12.03 -4.67
N SER A 58 -0.50 12.74 -4.46
CA SER A 58 -0.11 13.87 -5.34
C SER A 58 0.19 13.44 -6.78
N ARG A 59 0.62 12.19 -6.98
CA ARG A 59 0.84 11.57 -8.30
C ARG A 59 -0.41 10.92 -8.88
N GLY A 60 -1.53 10.89 -8.16
CA GLY A 60 -2.75 10.18 -8.57
C GLY A 60 -2.56 8.66 -8.64
N ILE A 61 -1.61 8.10 -7.89
CA ILE A 61 -1.37 6.67 -7.84
C ILE A 61 -2.24 6.08 -6.72
N PRO A 62 -3.11 5.10 -7.01
CA PRO A 62 -3.94 4.47 -5.98
C PRO A 62 -3.08 3.67 -5.00
N PHE A 63 -3.52 3.65 -3.75
CA PHE A 63 -2.85 2.91 -2.70
C PHE A 63 -3.81 2.53 -1.58
N PHE A 64 -3.40 1.55 -0.78
CA PHE A 64 -4.05 1.25 0.48
C PHE A 64 -3.02 0.83 1.52
N PHE A 65 -3.41 0.93 2.79
CA PHE A 65 -2.60 0.46 3.89
C PHE A 65 -2.88 -1.01 4.18
N LEU A 66 -1.84 -1.80 4.40
CA LEU A 66 -1.90 -3.16 4.90
C LEU A 66 -1.15 -3.23 6.23
N SER A 67 -1.86 -3.08 7.34
CA SER A 67 -1.23 -2.88 8.65
C SER A 67 -1.90 -3.69 9.76
N GLY A 68 -1.15 -4.01 10.81
CA GLY A 68 -1.74 -4.58 12.04
C GLY A 68 -2.52 -3.57 12.87
N TYR A 69 -2.43 -2.29 12.51
CA TYR A 69 -3.20 -1.21 13.10
C TYR A 69 -4.53 -1.04 12.35
N GLY A 70 -5.58 -0.72 13.11
CA GLY A 70 -6.93 -0.51 12.54
C GLY A 70 -7.15 0.86 11.91
N PRO A 71 -8.32 1.06 11.29
CA PRO A 71 -8.68 2.31 10.60
C PRO A 71 -8.66 3.53 11.52
N ASP A 72 -8.86 3.35 12.83
CA ASP A 72 -8.77 4.42 13.85
C ASP A 72 -7.38 5.07 13.94
N THR A 73 -6.37 4.47 13.32
CA THR A 73 -5.01 5.04 13.25
C THR A 73 -4.78 5.98 12.08
N LEU A 74 -5.73 6.04 11.13
CA LEU A 74 -5.67 6.99 10.02
C LEU A 74 -6.01 8.40 10.49
N PRO A 75 -5.38 9.43 9.90
CA PRO A 75 -5.76 10.82 10.15
C PRO A 75 -7.23 11.09 9.76
N PRO A 76 -8.02 11.80 10.60
CA PRO A 76 -9.45 12.04 10.34
C PRO A 76 -9.71 12.94 9.13
N ASP A 77 -8.70 13.68 8.68
CA ASP A 77 -8.70 14.52 7.48
C ASP A 77 -8.39 13.74 6.20
N ARG A 78 -8.22 12.40 6.28
CA ARG A 78 -7.96 11.50 5.15
C ARG A 78 -9.04 10.40 5.03
N PRO A 79 -10.32 10.74 4.83
CA PRO A 79 -11.42 9.75 4.78
C PRO A 79 -11.38 8.85 3.52
N ASP A 80 -10.61 9.25 2.52
CA ASP A 80 -10.34 8.51 1.29
C ASP A 80 -9.33 7.38 1.48
N TRP A 81 -8.49 7.44 2.52
CA TRP A 81 -7.49 6.40 2.77
C TRP A 81 -8.13 5.11 3.28
N ARG A 82 -7.69 3.97 2.72
CA ARG A 82 -8.22 2.65 3.03
C ARG A 82 -7.19 1.81 3.78
N VAL A 83 -7.64 1.00 4.74
CA VAL A 83 -6.81 0.05 5.49
C VAL A 83 -7.38 -1.35 5.36
N CYS A 84 -6.52 -2.30 5.00
CA CYS A 84 -6.70 -3.73 5.18
C CYS A 84 -5.93 -4.14 6.44
N ASN A 85 -6.65 -4.62 7.46
CA ASN A 85 -6.04 -5.00 8.72
C ASN A 85 -5.35 -6.36 8.63
N LYS A 86 -4.22 -6.51 9.32
CA LYS A 86 -3.60 -7.82 9.59
C LYS A 86 -4.28 -8.45 10.83
N PRO A 87 -4.49 -9.79 10.86
CA PRO A 87 -4.26 -10.72 9.74
C PRO A 87 -5.31 -10.54 8.64
N PHE A 88 -4.89 -10.74 7.40
CA PHE A 88 -5.74 -10.69 6.20
C PHE A 88 -5.75 -12.04 5.51
N ARG A 89 -6.82 -12.31 4.76
CA ARG A 89 -6.86 -13.45 3.84
C ARG A 89 -6.30 -13.05 2.47
N PRO A 90 -5.66 -13.96 1.72
CA PRO A 90 -5.19 -13.67 0.36
C PRO A 90 -6.29 -13.13 -0.56
N ASP A 91 -7.51 -13.66 -0.44
CA ASP A 91 -8.68 -13.19 -1.20
C ASP A 91 -9.08 -11.75 -0.88
N GLU A 92 -8.97 -11.32 0.38
CA GLU A 92 -9.23 -9.93 0.78
C GLU A 92 -8.19 -8.97 0.21
N LEU A 93 -6.91 -9.38 0.20
CA LEU A 93 -5.82 -8.59 -0.36
C LEU A 93 -6.02 -8.38 -1.87
N ILE A 94 -6.35 -9.44 -2.61
CA ILE A 94 -6.62 -9.34 -4.05
C ILE A 94 -7.85 -8.49 -4.33
N ALA A 95 -8.93 -8.64 -3.56
CA ALA A 95 -10.12 -7.81 -3.72
C ALA A 95 -9.80 -6.31 -3.54
N MET A 96 -8.94 -5.96 -2.58
CA MET A 96 -8.47 -4.59 -2.37
C MET A 96 -7.64 -4.07 -3.54
N VAL A 97 -6.70 -4.88 -4.04
CA VAL A 97 -5.88 -4.52 -5.22
C VAL A 97 -6.77 -4.28 -6.44
N VAL A 98 -7.72 -5.19 -6.72
CA VAL A 98 -8.65 -5.08 -7.84
C VAL A 98 -9.54 -3.85 -7.70
N THR A 99 -10.10 -3.61 -6.51
CA THR A 99 -10.96 -2.45 -6.24
C THR A 99 -10.20 -1.14 -6.51
N GLN A 100 -9.01 -1.00 -5.93
CA GLN A 100 -8.19 0.22 -6.09
C GLN A 100 -7.64 0.40 -7.51
N ALA A 101 -7.38 -0.69 -8.24
CA ALA A 101 -6.96 -0.62 -9.63
C ALA A 101 -8.11 -0.21 -10.58
N ILE A 102 -9.35 -0.63 -10.28
CA ILE A 102 -10.54 -0.34 -11.11
C ILE A 102 -11.08 1.08 -10.87
N GLU A 103 -10.93 1.64 -9.66
CA GLU A 103 -11.35 3.02 -9.32
C GLU A 103 -10.60 4.13 -10.11
N ARG A 104 -9.66 3.77 -11.01
CA ARG A 104 -8.98 4.71 -11.94
C ARG A 104 -9.81 5.08 -13.19
N ASN A 105 -11.03 4.56 -13.36
CA ASN A 105 -11.93 4.81 -14.52
C ASN A 105 -13.13 5.70 -14.17
#